data_AF-A0A353WG87-F1
#
_entry.id   AF-A0A353WG87-F1
#
_cell.length_a   1.000
_cell.length_b   1.000
_cell.length_c   1.000
_cell.angle_alpha   90.00
_cell.angle_beta   90.00
_cell.angle_gamma   90.00
#
_symmetry.space_group_name_H-M   'P 1'
#
loop_
_entity.id
_entity.type
_entity.pdbx_description
1 polymer ?
#
loop_
_entity_poly.entity_id
_entity_poly.type
_entity_poly.pdbx_seq_one_letter_code
_entity_poly.pdbx_strand_id
1 'polypeptide(L)'
;MSEAVKRVQELLKLPQDLCNMCGKCCKIATFKGGLSYEEIIELINNPDEDPTQIEGAKDFLSIFVPYKSREEAMKAGPGLIERVLERFGKDSDVSFFYCKYVGENNSCLIHEDRPMLCRMYPVPHARTFYNPGCGFEERGKKNWQEIEEIVEQLKRNHQ
;
A
#
# COMPACT_ATOMS: atom_id res chain seq x y z
N MET A 1 21.20 4.69 17.47
CA MET A 1 19.95 5.04 16.74
C MET A 1 19.49 6.40 17.24
N SER A 2 19.40 7.40 16.36
CA SER A 2 19.00 8.76 16.76
C SER A 2 17.53 8.81 17.17
N GLU A 3 17.16 9.85 17.92
CA GLU A 3 15.76 10.12 18.30
C GLU A 3 14.85 10.26 17.07
N ALA A 4 15.34 10.94 16.02
CA ALA A 4 14.63 11.06 14.75
C ALA A 4 14.31 9.69 14.11
N VAL A 5 15.26 8.75 14.11
CA VAL A 5 15.02 7.40 13.56
C VAL A 5 13.97 6.65 14.40
N LYS A 6 14.03 6.76 15.73
CA LYS A 6 13.01 6.15 16.60
C LYS A 6 11.62 6.73 16.31
N ARG A 7 11.53 8.05 16.16
CA ARG A 7 10.26 8.73 15.86
C ARG A 7 9.67 8.29 14.52
N VAL A 8 10.49 8.19 13.47
CA VAL A 8 10.03 7.66 12.17
C VAL A 8 9.53 6.22 12.30
N GLN A 9 10.23 5.35 13.05
CA GLN A 9 9.78 3.98 13.28
C GLN A 9 8.44 3.89 14.02
N GLU A 10 8.16 4.81 14.94
CA GLU A 10 6.86 4.92 15.59
C GLU A 10 5.78 5.40 14.61
N LEU A 11 6.05 6.44 13.84
CA LEU A 11 5.11 7.03 12.89
C LEU A 11 4.72 6.05 11.78
N LEU A 12 5.62 5.17 11.36
CA LEU A 12 5.34 4.13 10.36
C LEU A 12 4.34 3.06 10.87
N LYS A 13 4.14 2.96 12.18
CA LYS A 13 3.22 1.98 12.79
C LYS A 13 1.89 2.64 13.12
N LEU A 14 0.86 2.31 12.34
CA LEU A 14 -0.47 2.81 12.61
C LEU A 14 -1.15 2.05 13.75
N PRO A 15 -1.83 2.75 14.69
CA PRO A 15 -2.63 2.13 15.73
C PRO A 15 -3.73 1.24 15.13
N GLN A 16 -3.70 -0.06 15.46
CA GLN A 16 -4.53 -1.06 14.78
C GLN A 16 -6.02 -0.97 15.12
N ASP A 17 -6.37 -0.27 16.21
CA ASP A 17 -7.74 0.06 16.61
C ASP A 17 -8.44 1.03 15.63
N LEU A 18 -7.68 1.71 14.75
CA LEU A 18 -8.23 2.50 13.65
C LEU A 18 -8.79 1.65 12.50
N CYS A 19 -8.53 0.34 12.50
CA CYS A 19 -9.01 -0.54 11.45
C CYS A 19 -10.52 -0.79 11.58
N ASN A 20 -11.29 -0.37 10.56
CA ASN A 20 -12.74 -0.65 10.49
C ASN A 20 -13.07 -2.11 10.13
N MET A 21 -12.06 -2.98 9.97
CA MET A 21 -12.21 -4.40 9.60
C MET A 21 -13.12 -4.65 8.37
N CYS A 22 -13.19 -3.68 7.45
CA CYS A 22 -14.16 -3.70 6.35
C CYS A 22 -13.71 -4.52 5.12
N GLY A 23 -12.46 -5.00 5.10
CA GLY A 23 -11.89 -5.81 4.02
C GLY A 23 -11.68 -5.10 2.68
N LYS A 24 -11.96 -3.79 2.55
CA LYS A 24 -11.81 -3.05 1.29
C LYS A 24 -10.39 -3.10 0.72
N CYS A 25 -9.37 -3.02 1.57
CA CYS A 25 -7.96 -3.16 1.17
C CYS A 25 -7.60 -4.56 0.62
N CYS A 26 -8.41 -5.57 0.92
CA CYS A 26 -8.24 -6.92 0.36
C CYS A 26 -9.01 -7.09 -0.96
N LYS A 27 -10.10 -6.33 -1.18
CA LYS A 27 -10.84 -6.37 -2.45
C LYS A 27 -10.15 -5.60 -3.57
N ILE A 28 -9.56 -4.47 -3.25
CA ILE A 28 -8.88 -3.64 -4.23
C ILE A 28 -7.62 -3.03 -3.62
N ALA A 29 -6.50 -3.27 -4.30
CA ALA A 29 -5.18 -2.80 -3.93
C ALA A 29 -4.38 -2.41 -5.17
N THR A 30 -3.34 -1.61 -4.96
CA THR A 30 -2.29 -1.33 -5.94
C THR A 30 -0.94 -1.63 -5.32
N PHE A 31 0.05 -2.03 -6.13
CA PHE A 31 1.41 -2.17 -5.64
C PHE A 31 2.16 -0.85 -5.74
N LYS A 32 2.78 -0.43 -4.63
CA LYS A 32 3.47 0.88 -4.51
C LYS A 32 2.63 2.05 -5.04
N GLY A 33 1.31 1.95 -4.94
CA GLY A 33 0.38 3.00 -5.32
C GLY A 33 0.07 3.10 -6.81
N GLY A 34 0.90 2.60 -7.71
CA GLY A 34 0.75 2.96 -9.13
C GLY A 34 1.54 2.15 -10.15
N LEU A 35 2.09 0.98 -9.81
CA LEU A 35 2.74 0.16 -10.83
C LEU A 35 1.74 -0.71 -11.60
N SER A 36 2.00 -0.91 -12.89
CA SER A 36 1.37 -1.96 -13.71
C SER A 36 1.89 -3.34 -13.32
N TYR A 37 1.18 -4.40 -13.71
CA TYR A 37 1.63 -5.76 -13.43
C TYR A 37 2.98 -6.04 -14.12
N GLU A 38 3.13 -5.58 -15.35
CA GLU A 38 4.34 -5.69 -16.15
C GLU A 38 5.53 -5.01 -15.46
N GLU A 39 5.35 -3.78 -14.96
CA GLU A 39 6.39 -3.07 -14.19
C GLU A 39 6.79 -3.80 -12.91
N ILE A 40 5.84 -4.49 -12.24
CA ILE A 40 6.16 -5.30 -11.05
C ILE A 40 7.02 -6.50 -11.45
N ILE A 41 6.72 -7.15 -12.57
CA ILE A 41 7.53 -8.27 -13.09
C ILE A 41 8.92 -7.79 -13.50
N GLU A 42 9.02 -6.63 -14.15
CA GLU A 42 10.31 -6.01 -14.48
C GLU A 42 11.12 -5.71 -13.21
N LEU A 43 10.49 -5.13 -12.19
CA LEU A 43 11.11 -4.87 -10.89
C LEU A 43 11.65 -6.16 -10.26
N ILE A 44 10.88 -7.25 -10.28
CA ILE A 44 11.28 -8.54 -9.71
C ILE A 44 12.51 -9.14 -10.42
N ASN A 45 12.65 -8.88 -11.72
CA ASN A 45 13.71 -9.43 -12.55
C ASN A 45 14.94 -8.52 -12.68
N ASN A 46 14.90 -7.30 -12.13
CA ASN A 46 16.01 -6.37 -12.16
C ASN A 46 17.04 -6.71 -11.06
N PRO A 47 18.24 -7.22 -11.40
CA PRO A 47 19.25 -7.59 -10.39
C PRO A 47 19.89 -6.39 -9.68
N ASP A 48 19.77 -5.18 -10.24
CA ASP A 48 20.34 -3.95 -9.67
C ASP A 48 19.39 -3.23 -8.72
N GLU A 49 18.13 -3.70 -8.61
CA GLU A 49 17.13 -3.13 -7.72
C GLU A 49 17.39 -3.55 -6.26
N ASP A 50 16.94 -2.71 -5.32
CA ASP A 50 17.07 -3.01 -3.90
C ASP A 50 16.38 -4.37 -3.57
N PRO A 51 17.11 -5.34 -2.97
CA PRO A 51 16.57 -6.66 -2.65
C PRO A 51 15.26 -6.63 -1.85
N THR A 52 15.08 -5.63 -0.99
CA THR A 52 13.84 -5.46 -0.19
C THR A 52 12.65 -5.08 -1.06
N GLN A 53 12.89 -4.35 -2.16
CA GLN A 53 11.85 -3.99 -3.12
C GLN A 53 11.44 -5.19 -3.95
N ILE A 54 12.42 -6.00 -4.38
CA ILE A 54 12.19 -7.27 -5.10
C ILE A 54 11.39 -8.24 -4.23
N GLU A 55 11.81 -8.44 -2.97
CA GLU A 55 11.11 -9.30 -2.02
C GLU A 55 9.68 -8.80 -1.76
N GLY A 56 9.50 -7.51 -1.51
CA GLY A 56 8.18 -6.91 -1.32
C GLY A 56 7.24 -7.09 -2.53
N ALA A 57 7.78 -7.05 -3.75
CA ALA A 57 7.02 -7.32 -4.97
C ALA A 57 6.62 -8.79 -5.10
N LYS A 58 7.55 -9.72 -4.84
CA LYS A 58 7.27 -11.17 -4.83
C LYS A 58 6.22 -11.52 -3.78
N ASP A 59 6.37 -10.96 -2.57
CA ASP A 59 5.42 -11.13 -1.47
C ASP A 59 4.04 -10.62 -1.84
N PHE A 60 3.94 -9.44 -2.44
CA PHE A 60 2.68 -8.89 -2.91
C PHE A 60 2.01 -9.82 -3.93
N LEU A 61 2.72 -10.21 -5.00
CA LEU A 61 2.16 -11.08 -6.05
C LEU A 61 1.88 -12.52 -5.57
N SER A 62 2.49 -12.95 -4.46
CA SER A 62 2.14 -14.24 -3.83
C SER A 62 0.72 -14.26 -3.25
N ILE A 63 0.13 -13.10 -2.96
CA ILE A 63 -1.18 -12.93 -2.31
C ILE A 63 -2.20 -12.27 -3.25
N PHE A 64 -1.76 -11.24 -3.96
CA PHE A 64 -2.60 -10.35 -4.75
C PHE A 64 -2.56 -10.74 -6.22
N VAL A 65 -3.74 -10.96 -6.78
CA VAL A 65 -3.95 -11.36 -8.18
C VAL A 65 -4.47 -10.16 -8.95
N PRO A 66 -3.93 -9.87 -10.15
CA PRO A 66 -4.43 -8.76 -10.96
C PRO A 66 -5.86 -9.02 -11.40
N TYR A 67 -6.67 -7.96 -11.43
CA TYR A 67 -7.95 -7.99 -12.14
C TYR A 67 -7.74 -8.14 -13.64
N LYS A 68 -8.67 -8.79 -14.34
CA LYS A 68 -8.56 -9.00 -15.80
C LYS A 68 -8.74 -7.70 -16.57
N SER A 69 -9.47 -6.75 -16.00
CA SER A 69 -9.70 -5.44 -16.59
C SER A 69 -9.97 -4.39 -15.53
N ARG A 70 -9.79 -3.12 -15.91
CA ARG A 70 -10.19 -1.97 -15.08
C ARG A 70 -11.68 -1.99 -14.75
N GLU A 71 -12.53 -2.47 -15.65
CA GLU A 71 -13.98 -2.54 -15.41
C GLU A 71 -14.31 -3.51 -14.27
N GLU A 72 -13.62 -4.65 -14.20
CA GLU A 72 -13.77 -5.61 -13.10
C GLU A 72 -13.32 -5.00 -11.77
N ALA A 73 -12.16 -4.36 -11.77
CA ALA A 73 -11.65 -3.66 -10.60
C ALA A 73 -12.60 -2.54 -10.13
N MET A 74 -13.20 -1.79 -11.06
CA MET A 74 -14.15 -0.70 -10.77
C MET A 74 -15.38 -1.18 -10.01
N LYS A 75 -15.85 -2.40 -10.30
CA LYS A 75 -16.98 -3.01 -9.56
C LYS A 75 -16.60 -3.35 -8.12
N ALA A 76 -15.32 -3.66 -7.85
CA ALA A 76 -14.85 -4.04 -6.52
C ALA A 76 -14.59 -2.86 -5.57
N GLY A 77 -14.15 -1.71 -6.10
CA GLY A 77 -13.84 -0.56 -5.28
C GLY A 77 -13.60 0.73 -6.07
N PRO A 78 -14.68 1.38 -6.55
CA PRO A 78 -14.58 2.52 -7.45
C PRO A 78 -13.83 3.70 -6.83
N GLY A 79 -14.08 3.98 -5.54
CA GLY A 79 -13.45 5.11 -4.87
C GLY A 79 -11.94 4.98 -4.63
N LEU A 80 -11.35 3.77 -4.64
CA LEU A 80 -9.89 3.64 -4.65
C LEU A 80 -9.35 3.96 -6.04
N ILE A 81 -9.99 3.42 -7.08
CA ILE A 81 -9.58 3.62 -8.47
C ILE A 81 -9.63 5.10 -8.83
N GLU A 82 -10.71 5.80 -8.49
CA GLU A 82 -10.84 7.24 -8.71
C GLU A 82 -9.66 8.01 -8.13
N ARG A 83 -9.31 7.75 -6.86
CA ARG A 83 -8.16 8.39 -6.19
C ARG A 83 -6.82 8.08 -6.88
N VAL A 84 -6.63 6.85 -7.35
CA VAL A 84 -5.41 6.45 -8.08
C VAL A 84 -5.35 7.17 -9.44
N LEU A 85 -6.44 7.19 -10.20
CA LEU A 85 -6.51 7.84 -11.51
C LEU A 85 -6.46 9.37 -11.42
N GLU A 86 -6.92 9.97 -10.32
CA GLU A 86 -6.73 11.39 -10.05
C GLU A 86 -5.23 11.74 -9.93
N ARG A 87 -4.41 10.84 -9.38
CA ARG A 87 -2.97 11.05 -9.25
C ARG A 87 -2.20 10.75 -10.54
N PHE A 88 -2.49 9.63 -11.19
CA PHE A 88 -1.69 9.13 -12.31
C PHE A 88 -2.28 9.42 -13.69
N GLY A 89 -3.52 9.94 -13.75
CA GLY A 89 -4.25 10.18 -14.98
C GLY A 89 -5.14 9.01 -15.39
N LYS A 90 -6.21 9.32 -16.13
CA LYS A 90 -7.20 8.34 -16.60
C LYS A 90 -6.62 7.30 -17.56
N ASP A 91 -5.59 7.65 -18.32
CA ASP A 91 -4.97 6.77 -19.30
C ASP A 91 -3.75 6.02 -18.75
N SER A 92 -3.49 6.11 -17.44
CA SER A 92 -2.41 5.34 -16.79
C SER A 92 -2.63 3.84 -16.93
N ASP A 93 -1.54 3.07 -16.89
CA ASP A 93 -1.49 1.61 -17.01
C ASP A 93 -1.49 0.90 -15.64
N VAL A 94 -1.76 1.64 -14.56
CA VAL A 94 -1.81 1.13 -13.18
C VAL A 94 -2.69 -0.11 -13.12
N SER A 95 -2.12 -1.19 -12.58
CA SER A 95 -2.84 -2.43 -12.35
C SER A 95 -3.47 -2.45 -10.97
N PHE A 96 -4.68 -3.00 -10.90
CA PHE A 96 -5.43 -3.19 -9.67
C PHE A 96 -5.52 -4.67 -9.34
N PHE A 97 -5.46 -4.97 -8.05
CA PHE A 97 -5.35 -6.35 -7.57
C PHE A 97 -6.38 -6.65 -6.48
N TYR A 98 -6.69 -7.93 -6.33
CA TYR A 98 -7.46 -8.46 -5.21
C TYR A 98 -6.69 -9.55 -4.47
N CYS A 99 -6.92 -9.66 -3.17
CA CYS A 99 -6.36 -10.72 -2.35
C CYS A 99 -7.10 -12.03 -2.65
N LYS A 100 -6.39 -13.09 -3.02
CA LYS A 100 -6.98 -14.41 -3.28
C LYS A 100 -7.57 -15.10 -2.03
N TYR A 101 -7.33 -14.55 -0.84
CA TYR A 101 -7.83 -15.04 0.45
C TYR A 101 -8.94 -14.18 1.05
N VAL A 102 -9.53 -13.25 0.28
CA VAL A 102 -10.73 -12.52 0.72
C VAL A 102 -11.95 -13.45 0.58
N GLY A 103 -12.66 -13.67 1.69
CA GLY A 103 -13.89 -14.46 1.73
C GLY A 103 -15.13 -13.65 1.33
N GLU A 104 -16.27 -14.33 1.20
CA GLU A 104 -17.55 -13.74 0.75
C GLU A 104 -18.02 -12.55 1.62
N ASN A 105 -17.72 -12.58 2.92
CA ASN A 105 -18.07 -11.52 3.88
C ASN A 105 -16.95 -10.50 4.09
N ASN A 106 -15.99 -10.41 3.15
CA ASN A 106 -14.80 -9.56 3.25
C ASN A 106 -13.87 -9.91 4.42
N SER A 107 -14.04 -11.11 4.97
CA SER A 107 -13.17 -11.68 5.99
C SER A 107 -11.90 -12.23 5.35
N CYS A 108 -10.81 -12.25 6.11
CA CYS A 108 -9.57 -12.91 5.68
C CYS A 108 -9.65 -14.39 6.01
N LEU A 109 -9.53 -15.25 4.99
CA LEU A 109 -9.56 -16.71 5.15
C LEU A 109 -8.30 -17.26 5.86
N ILE A 110 -7.24 -16.47 5.92
CA ILE A 110 -5.96 -16.83 6.54
C ILE A 110 -5.55 -15.80 7.62
N HIS A 111 -6.50 -15.28 8.40
CA HIS A 111 -6.23 -14.17 9.32
C HIS A 111 -5.06 -14.43 10.29
N GLU A 112 -5.02 -15.63 10.89
CA GLU A 112 -3.97 -16.02 11.83
C GLU A 112 -2.61 -16.23 11.14
N ASP A 113 -2.62 -16.67 9.89
CA ASP A 113 -1.42 -16.97 9.09
C ASP A 113 -1.04 -15.86 8.11
N ARG A 114 -1.71 -14.71 8.18
CA ARG A 114 -1.52 -13.63 7.20
C ARG A 114 -0.06 -13.14 7.21
N PRO A 115 0.54 -12.89 6.04
CA PRO A 115 1.93 -12.48 5.93
C PRO A 115 2.16 -11.09 6.53
N MET A 116 3.42 -10.76 6.80
CA MET A 116 3.81 -9.49 7.44
C MET A 116 3.33 -8.26 6.65
N LEU A 117 3.36 -8.32 5.31
CA LEU A 117 2.81 -7.25 4.46
C LEU A 117 1.35 -6.92 4.81
N CYS A 118 0.53 -7.93 5.12
CA CYS A 118 -0.87 -7.75 5.49
C CYS A 118 -1.04 -7.26 6.93
N ARG A 119 -0.14 -7.63 7.84
CA ARG A 119 -0.18 -7.19 9.25
C ARG A 119 0.21 -5.73 9.42
N MET A 120 1.12 -5.26 8.57
CA MET A 120 1.63 -3.89 8.63
C MET A 120 0.83 -2.92 7.77
N TYR A 121 0.04 -3.39 6.79
CA TYR A 121 -0.70 -2.52 5.90
C TYR A 121 -1.92 -1.89 6.60
N PRO A 122 -2.21 -0.59 6.38
CA PRO A 122 -1.45 0.36 5.56
C PRO A 122 -0.20 0.91 6.25
N VAL A 123 0.82 1.25 5.46
CA VAL A 123 2.00 1.99 5.95
C VAL A 123 1.89 3.46 5.55
N PRO A 124 2.14 4.42 6.45
CA PRO A 124 2.20 5.84 6.11
C PRO A 124 3.25 6.12 5.03
N HIS A 125 2.79 6.48 3.83
CA HIS A 125 3.64 6.82 2.71
C HIS A 125 2.86 7.63 1.68
N ALA A 126 3.53 8.50 0.92
CA ALA A 126 2.93 9.23 -0.21
C ALA A 126 2.28 8.32 -1.28
N ARG A 127 2.61 7.04 -1.30
CA ARG A 127 2.15 6.04 -2.29
C ARG A 127 1.05 5.14 -1.74
N THR A 128 0.64 5.35 -0.49
CA THR A 128 -0.43 4.58 0.13
C THR A 128 -1.76 5.25 -0.19
N PHE A 129 -2.59 4.54 -0.96
CA PHE A 129 -3.95 4.96 -1.23
C PHE A 129 -4.91 4.34 -0.23
N TYR A 130 -5.69 5.18 0.42
CA TYR A 130 -6.75 4.75 1.33
C TYR A 130 -8.07 4.67 0.56
N ASN A 131 -8.85 3.63 0.84
CA ASN A 131 -10.23 3.56 0.38
C ASN A 131 -11.07 4.66 1.08
N PRO A 132 -12.10 5.23 0.43
CA PRO A 132 -13.01 6.16 1.10
C PRO A 132 -13.61 5.57 2.39
N GLY A 133 -13.53 6.35 3.47
CA GLY A 133 -13.97 5.96 4.81
C GLY A 133 -13.01 5.00 5.53
N CYS A 134 -11.75 4.89 5.10
CA CYS A 134 -10.75 4.12 5.84
C CYS A 134 -10.39 4.84 7.15
N GLY A 135 -10.52 4.16 8.29
CA GLY A 135 -10.18 4.73 9.61
C GLY A 135 -8.70 5.10 9.78
N PHE A 136 -7.81 4.51 8.97
CA PHE A 136 -6.39 4.87 8.95
C PHE A 136 -6.05 6.14 8.19
N GLU A 137 -6.95 6.65 7.33
CA GLU A 137 -6.60 7.67 6.32
C GLU A 137 -6.04 8.96 6.94
N GLU A 138 -6.75 9.52 7.92
CA GLU A 138 -6.34 10.79 8.53
C GLU A 138 -5.01 10.65 9.28
N ARG A 139 -4.89 9.63 10.14
CA ARG A 139 -3.67 9.37 10.91
C ARG A 139 -2.50 9.05 9.99
N GLY A 140 -2.70 8.24 8.96
CA GLY A 140 -1.68 7.87 7.99
C GLY A 140 -1.14 9.07 7.22
N LYS A 141 -2.02 10.00 6.80
CA LYS A 141 -1.60 11.24 6.14
C LYS A 141 -0.80 12.15 7.08
N LYS A 142 -1.27 12.36 8.32
CA LYS A 142 -0.55 13.16 9.33
C LYS A 142 0.82 12.57 9.66
N ASN A 143 0.89 11.26 9.87
CA ASN A 143 2.15 10.58 10.15
C ASN A 143 3.14 10.72 9.00
N TRP A 144 2.67 10.62 7.75
CA TRP A 144 3.55 10.80 6.59
C TRP A 144 4.08 12.23 6.48
N GLN A 145 3.23 13.24 6.71
CA GLN A 145 3.68 14.65 6.74
C GLN A 145 4.78 14.88 7.78
N GLU A 146 4.62 14.33 8.99
CA GLU A 146 5.64 14.44 10.03
C GLU A 146 6.94 13.70 9.66
N ILE A 147 6.84 12.53 9.01
CA ILE A 147 8.02 11.81 8.50
C ILE A 147 8.76 12.66 7.46
N GLU A 148 8.05 13.31 6.54
CA GLU A 148 8.66 14.19 5.53
C GLU A 148 9.40 15.36 6.19
N GLU A 149 8.80 16.02 7.18
CA GLU A 149 9.43 17.11 7.92
C GLU A 149 10.72 16.67 8.63
N ILE A 150 10.71 15.50 9.28
CA ILE A 150 11.89 14.93 9.93
C ILE A 150 13.00 14.65 8.91
N VAL A 151 12.66 14.02 7.77
CA VAL A 151 13.62 13.70 6.72
C VAL A 151 14.23 14.97 6.12
N GLU A 152 13.44 16.03 5.92
CA GLU A 152 13.92 17.32 5.43
C GLU A 152 14.85 18.03 6.42
N GLN A 153 14.55 17.98 7.72
CA GLN A 153 15.43 18.52 8.76
C GLN A 153 16.77 17.78 8.79
N LEU A 154 16.75 16.45 8.71
CA LEU A 154 17.98 15.64 8.66
C LEU A 154 18.83 15.97 7.44
N LYS A 155 18.22 16.14 6.26
CA LYS A 155 18.94 16.54 5.04
C LYS A 155 19.61 17.90 5.19
N ARG A 156 18.93 18.89 5.77
CA ARG A 156 19.49 20.23 6.03
C ARG A 156 20.66 20.21 7.00
N ASN A 157 20.62 19.34 8.01
CA ASN A 157 21.67 19.25 9.04
C ASN A 157 22.94 18.50 8.57
N HIS A 158 22.89 17.81 7.43
CA HIS A 158 24.01 17.06 6.85
C HIS A 158 24.49 17.65 5.50
N GLN A 159 23.99 18.84 5.13
CA GLN A 159 24.55 19.69 4.07
C GLN A 159 25.51 20.71 4.67
#